data_AF-A0A1Z9IRX1-F1
#
_entry.id   AF-A0A1Z9IRX1-F1
#
_cell.length_a   1.000
_cell.length_b   1.000
_cell.length_c   1.000
_cell.angle_alpha   90.00
_cell.angle_beta   90.00
_cell.angle_gamma   90.00
#
_symmetry.space_group_name_H-M   'P 1'
#
loop_
_entity.id
_entity.type
_entity.pdbx_description
1 polymer ?
#
loop_
_entity_poly.entity_id
_entity_poly.type
_entity_poly.pdbx_seq_one_letter_code
_entity_poly.pdbx_strand_id
1 'polypeptide(L)'
;MIYFIIFILLIIFILAYLYIIYNEKLVDSNQFIKVQITYFIQKVLAVSTITYFFCFFSPINSSKFILSSLMIFIVFHFSEAVVIQKKINMKDFNG
;
A
#
# COMPACT_ATOMS: atom_id res chain seq x y z
N MET A 1 5.81 18.10 14.54
CA MET A 1 6.12 18.11 13.09
C MET A 1 7.02 16.94 12.70
N ILE A 2 8.16 16.72 13.37
CA ILE A 2 9.09 15.63 13.07
C ILE A 2 8.40 14.24 13.09
N TYR A 3 7.64 13.90 14.13
CA TYR A 3 6.90 12.63 14.19
C TYR A 3 5.93 12.42 13.03
N PHE A 4 5.33 13.49 12.51
CA PHE A 4 4.41 13.42 11.38
C PHE A 4 5.14 13.17 10.06
N ILE A 5 6.33 13.76 9.89
CA ILE A 5 7.19 13.49 8.73
C ILE A 5 7.67 12.03 8.77
N ILE A 6 8.14 11.56 9.93
CA ILE A 6 8.57 10.15 10.12
C ILE A 6 7.42 9.20 9.80
N PHE A 7 6.22 9.49 10.28
CA PHE A 7 5.02 8.72 9.99
C PHE A 7 4.76 8.59 8.48
N ILE A 8 4.74 9.71 7.76
CA ILE A 8 4.50 9.72 6.31
C ILE A 8 5.57 8.91 5.58
N LEU A 9 6.85 9.14 5.92
CA LEU A 9 7.96 8.43 5.29
C LEU A 9 7.88 6.92 5.55
N LEU A 10 7.51 6.51 6.77
CA LEU A 10 7.36 5.11 7.12
C LEU A 10 6.23 4.43 6.36
N ILE A 11 5.08 5.09 6.20
CA ILE A 11 3.96 4.56 5.40
C ILE A 11 4.37 4.43 3.93
N ILE A 12 4.99 5.47 3.36
CA ILE A 12 5.44 5.42 1.95
C ILE A 12 6.45 4.29 1.77
N PHE A 13 7.42 4.17 2.67
CA PHE A 13 8.44 3.13 2.63
C PHE A 13 7.83 1.72 2.67
N ILE A 14 6.93 1.45 3.62
CA ILE A 14 6.35 0.10 3.75
C ILE A 14 5.47 -0.25 2.54
N LEU A 15 4.70 0.71 2.02
CA LEU A 15 3.87 0.48 0.83
C LEU A 15 4.72 0.25 -0.41
N ALA A 16 5.78 1.03 -0.62
CA ALA A 16 6.72 0.82 -1.72
C ALA A 16 7.42 -0.55 -1.62
N TYR A 17 7.84 -0.95 -0.42
CA TYR A 17 8.46 -2.25 -0.18
C TYR A 17 7.51 -3.41 -0.48
N LEU A 18 6.28 -3.36 0.03
CA LEU A 18 5.28 -4.39 -0.25
C LEU A 18 4.95 -4.43 -1.75
N TYR A 19 4.82 -3.28 -2.40
CA TYR A 19 4.60 -3.21 -3.85
C TYR A 19 5.69 -3.96 -4.61
N ILE A 20 6.98 -3.72 -4.32
CA ILE A 20 8.09 -4.39 -5.02
C ILE A 20 7.98 -5.92 -4.88
N ILE A 21 7.81 -6.43 -3.67
CA ILE A 21 7.73 -7.87 -3.40
C ILE A 21 6.56 -8.53 -4.14
N TYR A 22 5.39 -7.90 -4.09
CA TYR A 22 4.18 -8.49 -4.67
C TYR A 22 4.15 -8.33 -6.19
N ASN A 23 4.70 -7.25 -6.73
CA ASN A 23 4.75 -7.01 -8.16
C ASN A 23 5.59 -8.03 -8.91
N GLU A 24 6.64 -8.56 -8.30
CA GLU A 24 7.41 -9.70 -8.83
C GLU A 24 6.57 -10.99 -8.87
N LYS A 25 5.70 -11.19 -7.88
CA LYS A 25 4.83 -12.37 -7.76
C LYS A 25 3.59 -12.31 -8.65
N LEU A 26 3.22 -11.14 -9.15
CA LEU A 26 2.04 -10.93 -10.03
C LEU A 26 2.26 -11.41 -11.48
N VAL A 27 3.42 -11.99 -11.82
CA VAL A 27 3.70 -12.51 -13.16
C VAL A 27 2.93 -13.81 -13.46
N ASP A 28 2.66 -14.62 -12.44
CA ASP A 28 1.94 -15.91 -12.56
C ASP A 28 0.41 -15.70 -12.61
N SER A 29 -0.21 -16.02 -13.76
CA SER A 29 -1.65 -15.86 -13.99
C SER A 29 -2.50 -16.75 -13.09
N ASN A 30 -2.00 -17.93 -12.71
CA ASN A 30 -2.78 -18.92 -11.96
C ASN A 30 -2.95 -18.54 -10.49
N GLN A 31 -2.05 -17.70 -9.96
CA GLN A 31 -2.08 -17.25 -8.56
C GLN A 31 -2.42 -15.77 -8.40
N PHE A 32 -2.66 -15.05 -9.50
CA PHE A 32 -2.84 -13.60 -9.53
C PHE A 32 -3.84 -13.10 -8.47
N ILE A 33 -5.06 -13.66 -8.43
CA ILE A 33 -6.11 -13.25 -7.48
C ILE A 33 -5.66 -13.47 -6.04
N LYS A 34 -5.08 -14.64 -5.74
CA LYS A 34 -4.60 -14.98 -4.39
C LYS A 34 -3.49 -14.03 -3.94
N VAL A 35 -2.55 -13.72 -4.83
CA VAL A 35 -1.44 -12.80 -4.58
C VAL A 35 -1.98 -11.38 -4.34
N GLN A 36 -2.96 -10.92 -5.12
CA GLN A 36 -3.59 -9.61 -4.92
C GLN A 36 -4.35 -9.50 -3.59
N ILE A 37 -5.13 -10.50 -3.22
CA ILE A 37 -5.85 -10.51 -1.94
C ILE A 37 -4.86 -10.50 -0.78
N THR A 38 -3.82 -11.34 -0.83
CA THR A 38 -2.77 -11.39 0.20
C THR A 38 -2.05 -10.05 0.32
N TYR A 39 -1.71 -9.45 -0.82
CA TYR A 39 -1.10 -8.13 -0.89
C TYR A 39 -1.98 -7.04 -0.24
N PHE A 40 -3.27 -7.03 -0.58
CA PHE A 40 -4.23 -6.08 -0.02
C PHE A 40 -4.34 -6.21 1.49
N ILE A 41 -4.49 -7.44 2.01
CA ILE A 41 -4.57 -7.71 3.45
C ILE A 41 -3.28 -7.21 4.14
N GLN A 42 -2.10 -7.52 3.61
CA GLN A 42 -0.85 -7.09 4.23
C GLN A 42 -0.68 -5.56 4.25
N LYS A 43 -1.08 -4.87 3.18
CA LYS A 43 -1.09 -3.40 3.16
C LYS A 43 -1.99 -2.82 4.22
N VAL A 44 -3.24 -3.31 4.32
CA VAL A 44 -4.20 -2.84 5.33
C VAL A 44 -3.62 -3.06 6.73
N LEU A 45 -3.13 -4.26 7.03
CA LEU A 45 -2.53 -4.58 8.34
C LEU A 45 -1.33 -3.69 8.66
N ALA A 46 -0.41 -3.48 7.71
CA ALA A 46 0.77 -2.65 7.92
C ALA A 46 0.38 -1.18 8.19
N VAL A 47 -0.48 -0.60 7.35
CA VAL A 47 -0.92 0.79 7.48
C VAL A 47 -1.72 1.00 8.77
N SER A 48 -2.63 0.08 9.10
CA SER A 48 -3.41 0.15 10.34
C SER A 48 -2.51 0.03 11.58
N THR A 49 -1.51 -0.86 11.56
CA THR A 49 -0.58 -1.05 12.69
C THR A 49 0.28 0.19 12.91
N ILE A 50 0.85 0.76 11.84
CA ILE A 50 1.64 1.99 11.91
C ILE A 50 0.77 3.16 12.38
N THR A 51 -0.43 3.31 11.82
CA THR A 51 -1.38 4.36 12.23
C THR A 51 -1.74 4.25 13.70
N TYR A 52 -2.08 3.05 14.16
CA TYR A 52 -2.40 2.79 15.57
C TYR A 52 -1.22 3.16 16.48
N PHE A 53 0.00 2.71 16.15
CA PHE A 53 1.20 3.03 16.92
C PHE A 53 1.39 4.54 17.07
N PHE A 54 1.35 5.30 15.97
CA PHE A 54 1.54 6.76 16.04
C PHE A 54 0.37 7.49 16.73
N CYS A 55 -0.86 6.99 16.59
CA CYS A 55 -2.01 7.51 17.34
C CYS A 55 -1.85 7.31 18.85
N PHE A 56 -1.28 6.19 19.28
CA PHE A 56 -1.00 5.92 20.69
C PHE A 56 0.08 6.85 21.24
N PHE A 57 1.20 7.04 20.53
CA PHE A 57 2.30 7.90 21.00
C PHE A 57 2.02 9.40 20.89
N SER A 58 1.15 9.84 19.99
CA SER A 58 0.76 11.25 19.88
C SER A 58 -0.75 11.40 19.65
N PRO A 59 -1.56 11.21 20.71
CA PRO A 59 -3.03 11.25 20.62
C PRO A 59 -3.57 12.58 20.06
N ILE A 60 -2.88 13.69 20.37
CA ILE A 60 -3.20 15.05 19.89
C ILE A 60 -3.19 15.13 18.35
N ASN A 61 -2.38 14.30 17.69
CA ASN A 61 -2.28 14.26 16.22
C ASN A 61 -3.01 13.08 15.58
N SER A 62 -3.79 12.30 16.34
CA SER A 62 -4.49 11.09 15.87
C SER A 62 -5.29 11.32 14.59
N SER A 63 -6.15 12.35 14.54
CA SER A 63 -6.94 12.68 13.35
C SER A 63 -6.07 12.96 12.12
N LYS A 64 -4.89 13.59 12.31
CA LYS A 64 -3.96 13.85 11.20
C LYS A 64 -3.32 12.57 10.70
N PHE A 65 -2.92 11.66 11.59
CA PHE A 65 -2.35 10.36 11.20
C PHE A 65 -3.36 9.47 10.48
N ILE A 66 -4.59 9.41 10.98
CA ILE A 66 -5.67 8.62 10.38
C ILE A 66 -6.00 9.15 8.99
N LEU A 67 -6.17 10.48 8.86
CA LEU A 67 -6.52 11.07 7.57
C LEU A 67 -5.38 10.94 6.56
N SER A 68 -4.12 11.17 6.97
CA SER A 68 -3.00 11.06 6.06
C SER A 68 -2.69 9.61 5.67
N SER A 69 -2.83 8.63 6.57
CA SER A 69 -2.66 7.22 6.19
C SER A 69 -3.73 6.76 5.23
N LEU A 70 -4.98 7.17 5.42
CA LEU A 70 -6.06 6.88 4.49
C LEU A 70 -5.79 7.47 3.10
N MET A 71 -5.38 8.75 3.04
CA MET A 71 -5.04 9.41 1.77
C MET A 71 -3.88 8.70 1.05
N ILE A 72 -2.80 8.39 1.77
CA ILE A 72 -1.65 7.69 1.18
C ILE A 72 -2.06 6.29 0.70
N PHE A 73 -2.84 5.55 1.49
CA PHE A 73 -3.34 4.22 1.11
C PHE A 73 -4.18 4.27 -0.17
N ILE A 74 -5.11 5.23 -0.27
CA ILE A 74 -5.95 5.42 -1.46
C ILE A 74 -5.09 5.71 -2.69
N VAL A 75 -4.16 6.68 -2.61
CA VAL A 75 -3.31 7.06 -3.75
C VAL A 75 -2.46 5.89 -4.24
N PHE A 76 -1.85 5.13 -3.32
CA PHE A 76 -1.08 3.94 -3.69
C PHE A 76 -1.97 2.86 -4.31
N HIS A 77 -3.12 2.57 -3.71
CA HIS A 77 -4.04 1.54 -4.22
C HIS A 77 -4.49 1.81 -5.65
N PHE A 78 -4.88 3.05 -5.97
CA PHE A 78 -5.28 3.42 -7.33
C PHE A 78 -4.10 3.43 -8.30
N SER A 79 -2.94 3.95 -7.89
CA SER A 79 -1.73 3.97 -8.71
C SER A 79 -1.31 2.55 -9.11
N GLU A 80 -1.40 1.60 -8.19
CA GLU A 80 -1.13 0.18 -8.44
C GLU A 80 -2.15 -0.45 -9.38
N ALA A 81 -3.44 -0.16 -9.20
CA ALA A 81 -4.49 -0.67 -10.07
C ALA A 81 -4.24 -0.27 -11.53
N VAL A 82 -3.82 0.98 -11.78
CA VAL A 82 -3.45 1.48 -13.11
C VAL A 82 -2.26 0.69 -13.68
N VAL A 83 -1.20 0.47 -12.89
CA VAL A 83 -0.02 -0.28 -13.35
C VAL A 83 -0.36 -1.73 -13.65
N ILE A 84 -1.16 -2.38 -12.81
CA ILE A 84 -1.56 -3.77 -12.98
C ILE A 84 -2.46 -3.93 -14.21
N GLN A 85 -3.42 -3.03 -14.40
CA GLN A 85 -4.29 -3.04 -15.58
C GLN A 85 -3.49 -2.84 -16.87
N LYS A 86 -2.49 -1.95 -16.86
CA LYS A 86 -1.57 -1.79 -17.99
C LYS A 86 -0.81 -3.07 -18.31
N LYS A 87 -0.34 -3.80 -17.29
CA LYS A 87 0.35 -5.09 -17.46
C LYS A 87 -0.55 -6.18 -18.02
N ILE A 88 -1.81 -6.24 -17.60
CA ILE A 88 -2.80 -7.20 -18.12
C ILE A 88 -3.05 -6.92 -19.59
N ASN A 89 -3.39 -5.66 -19.94
CA ASN A 89 -3.64 -5.27 -21.32
C ASN A 89 -2.45 -5.59 -22.24
N MET A 90 -1.20 -5.35 -21.78
CA MET A 90 0.01 -5.68 -22.54
C MET A 90 0.21 -7.18 -22.79
N LYS A 91 -0.24 -8.05 -21.89
CA LYS A 91 -0.20 -9.50 -22.10
C LYS A 91 -1.22 -9.93 -23.16
N ASP A 92 -2.41 -9.33 -23.17
CA ASP A 92 -3.46 -9.65 -24.15
C ASP A 92 -3.10 -9.20 -25.58
N PHE A 93 -2.24 -8.19 -25.76
CA PHE A 93 -1.75 -7.76 -27.08
C PHE A 93 -0.61 -8.61 -27.66
N ASN A 94 0.08 -9.39 -26.83
CA ASN A 94 1.25 -10.21 -27.24
C ASN A 94 0.95 -11.72 -27.28
N GLY A 95 -0.32 -12.10 -27.10
CA GLY A 95 -0.82 -13.48 -27.17
C GLY A 95 -1.46 -13.81 -28.51
#